data_AF-A0AAP1RB34-F1
#
_entry.id   AF-A0AAP1RB34-F1
#
_cell.length_a   1.000
_cell.length_b   1.000
_cell.length_c   1.000
_cell.angle_alpha   90.00
_cell.angle_beta   90.00
_cell.angle_gamma   90.00
#
_symmetry.space_group_name_H-M   'P 1'
#
loop_
_entity.id
_entity.type
_entity.pdbx_description
1 polymer ?
#
loop_
_entity_poly.entity_id
_entity_poly.type
_entity_poly.pdbx_seq_one_letter_code
_entity_poly.pdbx_strand_id
1 'polypeptide(L)'
;HYAARLEEKLVAEMWDLVVIDEAHKLRNAHRESNKMGQALKRALDGRKKLLLTATPLQNSLMELYGMSTLIDEHTFGEVKAFRKQY
;
A
#
# COMPACT_ATOMS: atom_id res chain seq x y z
N HIS A 1 8.11 8.94 15.70
CA HIS A 1 8.16 8.08 16.90
C HIS A 1 7.01 7.07 17.02
N TYR A 2 5.75 7.37 16.64
CA TYR A 2 4.68 6.35 16.64
C TYR A 2 4.72 5.37 15.45
N ALA A 3 4.82 5.87 14.21
CA ALA A 3 4.82 5.03 13.00
C ALA A 3 5.98 4.03 12.95
N ALA A 4 7.20 4.46 13.29
CA ALA A 4 8.38 3.57 13.33
C ALA A 4 8.24 2.44 14.36
N ARG A 5 7.65 2.74 15.53
CA ARG A 5 7.43 1.76 16.60
C ARG A 5 6.31 0.77 16.26
N LEU A 6 5.37 1.17 15.40
CA LEU A 6 4.35 0.28 14.83
C LEU A 6 4.97 -0.63 13.77
N GLU A 7 5.81 -0.06 12.88
CA GLU A 7 6.56 -0.80 11.85
C GLU A 7 7.39 -1.93 12.47
N GLU A 8 8.20 -1.65 13.50
CA GLU A 8 8.99 -2.68 14.21
C GLU A 8 8.13 -3.82 14.77
N LYS A 9 6.98 -3.49 15.38
CA LYS A 9 6.06 -4.49 15.92
C LYS A 9 5.41 -5.34 14.84
N LEU A 10 5.04 -4.74 13.72
CA LEU A 10 4.40 -5.43 12.60
C LEU A 10 5.37 -6.41 11.92
N VAL A 11 6.65 -6.01 11.78
CA VAL A 11 7.71 -6.85 11.19
C VAL A 11 8.07 -8.05 12.08
N ALA A 12 8.04 -7.86 13.41
CA ALA A 12 8.43 -8.89 14.37
C ALA A 12 7.52 -10.13 14.35
N GLU A 13 6.28 -9.97 13.89
CA GLU A 13 5.28 -11.03 13.86
C GLU A 13 5.25 -11.74 12.51
N MET A 14 4.99 -13.05 12.50
CA MET A 14 4.88 -13.83 11.26
C MET A 14 3.43 -13.92 10.80
N TRP A 15 3.02 -12.95 9.98
CA TRP A 15 1.68 -12.93 9.37
C TRP A 15 1.66 -13.71 8.06
N ASP A 16 0.76 -14.67 7.93
CA ASP A 16 0.49 -15.33 6.63
C ASP A 16 -0.41 -14.47 5.72
N LEU A 17 -1.28 -13.66 6.33
CA LEU A 17 -2.23 -12.77 5.66
C LEU A 17 -2.42 -11.49 6.48
N VAL A 18 -2.48 -10.37 5.78
CA VAL A 18 -2.78 -9.05 6.35
C VAL A 18 -4.05 -8.50 5.71
N VAL A 19 -5.02 -8.16 6.54
CA VAL A 19 -6.27 -7.51 6.09
C VAL A 19 -6.19 -6.02 6.44
N ILE A 20 -6.31 -5.17 5.43
CA ILE A 20 -6.29 -3.72 5.59
C ILE A 20 -7.68 -3.18 5.30
N ASP A 21 -8.38 -2.76 6.34
CA ASP A 21 -9.67 -2.10 6.24
C ASP A 21 -9.53 -0.62 5.87
N GLU A 22 -10.58 -0.04 5.30
CA GLU A 22 -10.62 1.34 4.80
C GLU A 22 -9.44 1.70 3.88
N ALA A 23 -9.09 0.78 2.97
CA ALA A 23 -7.93 0.87 2.10
C ALA A 23 -7.90 2.14 1.23
N HIS A 24 -9.05 2.79 1.00
CA HIS A 24 -9.15 4.10 0.34
C HIS A 24 -8.28 5.20 1.01
N LYS A 25 -7.96 5.06 2.30
CA LYS A 25 -7.04 5.95 3.03
C LYS A 25 -5.60 5.84 2.52
N LEU A 26 -5.25 4.72 1.90
CA LEU A 26 -3.91 4.42 1.39
C LEU A 26 -3.76 4.63 -0.13
N ARG A 27 -4.74 5.23 -0.79
CA ARG A 27 -4.73 5.49 -2.25
C ARG A 27 -3.51 6.26 -2.79
N ASN A 28 -2.78 6.98 -1.92
CA ASN A 28 -1.55 7.69 -2.26
C ASN A 28 -0.30 7.01 -1.69
N ALA A 29 -0.33 5.71 -1.38
CA ALA A 29 0.80 4.99 -0.79
C ALA A 29 2.04 4.96 -1.71
N HIS A 30 1.85 5.09 -3.03
CA HIS A 30 2.94 5.24 -3.99
C HIS A 30 3.80 6.50 -3.78
N ARG A 31 3.30 7.52 -3.08
CA ARG A 31 4.07 8.76 -2.83
C ARG A 31 5.00 8.55 -1.65
N GLU A 32 6.27 8.92 -1.81
CA GLU A 32 7.26 8.88 -0.72
C GLU A 32 6.87 9.76 0.47
N SER A 33 6.16 10.87 0.21
CA SER A 33 5.66 11.77 1.25
C SER A 33 4.56 11.14 2.13
N ASN A 34 3.93 10.04 1.69
CA ASN A 34 2.97 9.30 2.49
C ASN A 34 3.68 8.37 3.49
N LYS A 35 4.13 8.95 4.61
CA LYS A 35 4.89 8.22 5.65
C LYS A 35 4.19 6.96 6.15
N MET A 36 2.86 6.99 6.29
CA MET A 36 2.08 5.83 6.75
C MET A 36 2.07 4.72 5.69
N GLY A 37 1.73 5.07 4.44
CA GLY A 37 1.73 4.10 3.34
C GLY A 37 3.10 3.46 3.16
N GLN A 38 4.17 4.26 3.17
CA GLN A 38 5.55 3.77 3.05
C GLN A 38 5.97 2.87 4.22
N ALA A 39 5.58 3.19 5.45
CA ALA A 39 5.84 2.34 6.62
C ALA A 39 5.09 1.00 6.51
N LEU A 40 3.83 1.01 6.07
CA LEU A 40 3.06 -0.23 5.87
C LEU A 40 3.64 -1.10 4.75
N LYS A 41 4.09 -0.50 3.63
CA LYS A 41 4.74 -1.23 2.53
C LYS A 41 5.96 -2.00 3.03
N ARG A 42 6.84 -1.33 3.78
CA ARG A 42 8.03 -1.95 4.38
C ARG A 42 7.68 -2.98 5.44
N ALA A 43 6.75 -2.66 6.34
CA ALA A 43 6.39 -3.54 7.44
C ALA A 43 5.76 -4.86 6.99
N LEU A 44 5.03 -4.82 5.88
CA LEU A 44 4.23 -5.93 5.38
C LEU A 44 4.81 -6.54 4.11
N ASP A 45 6.06 -6.24 3.79
CA ASP A 45 6.74 -6.76 2.61
C ASP A 45 6.76 -8.31 2.62
N GLY A 46 6.61 -8.90 1.44
CA GLY A 46 6.53 -10.36 1.28
C GLY A 46 5.29 -11.05 1.87
N ARG A 47 4.36 -10.31 2.51
CA ARG A 47 3.12 -10.89 3.07
C ARG A 47 1.97 -10.85 2.08
N LYS A 48 1.04 -11.83 2.15
CA LYS A 48 -0.23 -11.78 1.41
C LYS A 48 -1.12 -10.69 2.02
N LYS A 49 -1.81 -9.94 1.17
CA LYS A 49 -2.56 -8.75 1.58
C LYS A 49 -3.96 -8.76 0.96
N LEU A 50 -4.97 -8.43 1.77
CA LEU A 50 -6.35 -8.22 1.34
C LEU A 50 -6.75 -6.79 1.70
N LEU A 51 -7.12 -5.99 0.70
CA LEU A 51 -7.57 -4.62 0.88
C LEU A 51 -9.10 -4.58 0.88
N LEU A 52 -9.69 -4.07 1.95
CA LEU A 52 -11.13 -3.89 2.10
C LEU A 52 -11.46 -2.39 2.09
N THR A 53 -12.52 -2.01 1.39
CA THR A 53 -13.04 -0.64 1.43
C THR A 53 -14.53 -0.66 1.15
N ALA A 54 -15.31 0.08 1.95
CA ALA A 54 -16.73 0.31 1.70
C ALA A 54 -16.95 1.48 0.72
N THR A 55 -15.92 2.29 0.48
CA THR A 55 -15.99 3.41 -0.46
C THR A 55 -15.45 2.99 -1.83
N PRO A 56 -16.20 3.25 -2.91
CA PRO A 56 -15.69 3.01 -4.25
C PRO A 56 -14.49 3.91 -4.51
N LEU A 57 -13.49 3.38 -5.20
CA LEU A 57 -12.39 4.18 -5.71
C LEU A 57 -12.95 5.26 -6.61
N GLN A 58 -12.34 6.45 -6.59
CA GLN A 58 -12.81 7.59 -7.38
C GLN A 58 -12.49 7.44 -8.88
N ASN A 59 -12.30 6.20 -9.35
CA ASN A 59 -11.99 5.83 -10.74
C ASN A 59 -10.79 6.57 -11.36
N SER A 60 -9.83 7.01 -10.53
CA SER A 60 -8.55 7.45 -11.07
C SER A 60 -7.57 6.28 -11.12
N LEU A 61 -6.93 6.09 -12.27
CA LEU A 61 -5.88 5.09 -12.46
C LEU A 61 -4.76 5.22 -11.41
N MET A 62 -4.52 6.45 -10.92
CA MET A 62 -3.52 6.71 -9.90
C MET A 62 -3.89 6.17 -8.52
N GLU A 63 -5.17 6.09 -8.16
CA GLU A 63 -5.60 5.45 -6.91
C GLU A 63 -5.44 3.94 -6.99
N LEU A 64 -5.81 3.34 -8.12
CA LEU A 64 -5.56 1.93 -8.40
C LEU A 64 -4.07 1.59 -8.32
N TYR A 65 -3.23 2.41 -8.96
CA TYR A 65 -1.77 2.29 -8.86
C TYR A 65 -1.30 2.40 -7.41
N GLY A 66 -1.75 3.41 -6.67
CA GLY A 66 -1.36 3.58 -5.27
C GLY A 66 -1.70 2.37 -4.41
N MET A 67 -2.88 1.77 -4.60
CA MET A 67 -3.27 0.58 -3.86
C MET A 67 -2.57 -0.69 -4.33
N SER A 68 -2.34 -0.86 -5.63
CA SER A 68 -1.62 -2.03 -6.14
C SER A 68 -0.19 -2.08 -5.59
N THR A 69 0.49 -0.93 -5.46
CA THR A 69 1.83 -0.88 -4.85
C THR A 69 1.86 -1.33 -3.38
N LEU A 70 0.73 -1.38 -2.67
CA LEU A 70 0.68 -1.98 -1.33
C LEU A 70 0.65 -3.50 -1.40
N ILE A 71 0.01 -4.06 -2.42
CA ILE A 71 -0.09 -5.50 -2.65
C ILE A 71 1.27 -6.02 -3.15
N ASP A 72 1.75 -5.41 -4.23
CA ASP A 72 3.00 -5.72 -4.90
C ASP A 72 3.51 -4.48 -5.67
N GLU A 73 4.74 -4.05 -5.38
CA GLU A 73 5.37 -2.90 -6.01
C GLU A 73 5.73 -3.13 -7.47
N HIS A 74 5.82 -4.39 -7.91
CA HIS A 74 6.32 -4.75 -9.23
C HIS A 74 5.21 -5.00 -10.26
N THR A 75 3.95 -5.11 -9.84
CA THR A 75 2.82 -5.44 -10.74
C THR A 75 2.72 -4.49 -11.94
N PHE A 76 2.98 -3.19 -11.74
CA PHE A 76 2.81 -2.16 -12.77
C PHE A 76 4.07 -1.32 -13.04
N GLY A 77 5.19 -1.65 -12.40
CA GLY A 77 6.43 -0.89 -12.49
C GLY A 77 6.34 0.54 -11.93
N GLU A 78 7.23 1.41 -12.39
CA GLU A 78 7.31 2.79 -11.90
C GLU A 78 6.11 3.64 -12.31
N VAL A 79 5.78 4.63 -11.46
CA VAL A 79 4.65 5.54 -11.67
C VAL A 79 4.68 6.26 -13.02
N LYS A 80 5.89 6.57 -13.52
CA LYS A 80 6.08 7.22 -14.83
C LYS A 80 5.73 6.27 -15.98
N ALA A 81 6.11 5.00 -15.86
CA ALA A 81 5.80 3.99 -16.86
C ALA A 81 4.29 3.70 -16.88
N PHE A 82 3.69 3.52 -15.70
CA PHE A 82 2.25 3.31 -15.56
C PHE A 82 1.43 4.42 -16.21
N ARG A 83 1.75 5.70 -15.92
CA ARG A 83 1.07 6.86 -16.53
C ARG A 83 1.23 6.99 -18.04
N LYS A 84 2.28 6.39 -18.61
CA LYS A 84 2.50 6.40 -20.06
C LYS A 84 1.66 5.34 -20.75
N GLN A 85 1.41 4.22 -20.06
CA GLN A 85 0.76 3.04 -20.62
C GLN A 85 -0.77 3.06 -20.46
N TYR A 86 -1.28 3.74 -19.44
CA TYR A 86 -2.70 3.82 -19.07
C TYR A 86 -3.13 5.27 -18.83
#